data_AF-A0A7W8SVY4-F1
#
_entry.id   AF-A0A7W8SVY4-F1
#
_cell.length_a   1.000
_cell.length_b   1.000
_cell.length_c   1.000
_cell.angle_alpha   90.00
_cell.angle_beta   90.00
_cell.angle_gamma   90.00
#
_symmetry.space_group_name_H-M   'P 1'
#
loop_
_entity.id
_entity.type
_entity.pdbx_description
1 polymer ?
#
loop_
_entity_poly.entity_id
_entity_poly.type
_entity_poly.pdbx_seq_one_letter_code
_entity_poly.pdbx_strand_id
1 'polypeptide(L)'
;MGTILRAPGDYPDGKQGDILTVEFTVIGVPCLGLNGGPAFKHNEAFSFQVATDDQAETDRLWNAIVKNGGQESACGWCKDKWGLSWQITPRALTAAIADPDRVAATRAFDAMMQMRKIDIAAIEAARRG
;
A
#
# COMPACT_ATOMS: atom_id res chain seq x y z
N MET A 1 4.36 13.49 14.13
CA MET A 1 3.10 12.96 14.70
C MET A 1 2.25 14.17 15.05
N GLY A 2 1.03 14.24 14.52
CA GLY A 2 0.16 15.40 14.67
C GLY A 2 -0.65 15.36 15.97
N THR A 3 -1.75 16.10 15.99
CA THR A 3 -2.65 16.21 17.14
C THR A 3 -3.33 14.87 17.47
N ILE A 4 -3.45 14.55 18.76
CA ILE A 4 -4.31 13.48 19.26
C ILE A 4 -5.51 14.12 19.93
N LEU A 5 -6.72 13.81 19.47
CA LEU A 5 -7.95 14.24 20.12
C LEU A 5 -8.56 13.07 20.90
N ARG A 6 -8.98 13.36 22.13
CA ARG A 6 -9.69 12.41 23.00
C ARG A 6 -11.19 12.66 22.94
N ALA A 7 -11.98 11.60 23.09
CA ALA A 7 -13.43 11.69 23.06
C ALA A 7 -13.94 12.59 24.20
N PRO A 8 -14.75 13.64 23.91
CA PRO A 8 -15.28 14.54 24.92
C PRO A 8 -16.44 13.94 25.73
N GLY A 9 -16.98 12.80 25.28
CA GLY A 9 -18.04 12.04 25.92
C GLY A 9 -18.05 10.60 25.39
N ASP A 10 -18.95 9.77 25.91
CA ASP A 10 -19.13 8.39 25.45
C ASP A 10 -19.72 8.35 24.02
N TYR A 11 -19.42 7.28 23.28
CA TYR A 11 -19.90 7.06 21.92
C TYR A 11 -20.15 5.55 21.69
N PRO A 12 -20.82 5.13 20.60
CA PRO A 12 -21.27 3.74 20.44
C PRO A 12 -20.18 2.67 20.63
N ASP A 13 -18.94 2.99 20.29
CA ASP A 13 -17.79 2.07 20.31
C ASP A 13 -16.65 2.49 21.26
N GLY A 14 -16.91 3.39 22.21
CA GLY A 14 -15.89 3.81 23.19
C GLY A 14 -16.39 4.79 24.24
N LYS A 15 -15.46 5.26 25.09
CA LYS A 15 -15.78 6.07 26.28
C LYS A 15 -15.11 7.44 26.24
N GLN A 16 -15.62 8.35 27.06
CA GLN A 16 -14.97 9.62 27.33
C GLN A 16 -13.49 9.40 27.71
N GLY A 17 -12.60 10.17 27.09
CA GLY A 17 -11.16 10.12 27.32
C GLY A 17 -10.39 9.13 26.45
N ASP A 18 -11.06 8.22 25.75
CA ASP A 18 -10.41 7.36 24.74
C ASP A 18 -9.84 8.21 23.60
N ILE A 19 -8.79 7.71 22.92
CA ILE A 19 -8.27 8.37 21.73
C ILE A 19 -9.34 8.26 20.64
N LEU A 20 -9.85 9.40 20.17
CA LEU A 20 -10.87 9.47 19.13
C LEU A 20 -10.23 9.62 17.76
N THR A 21 -9.35 10.61 17.60
CA THR A 21 -8.62 10.81 16.34
C THR A 21 -7.13 11.03 16.55
N VAL A 22 -6.36 10.65 15.52
CA VAL A 22 -4.90 10.84 15.47
C VAL A 22 -4.55 11.42 14.11
N GLU A 23 -3.89 12.58 14.10
CA GLU A 23 -3.30 13.15 12.90
C GLU A 23 -1.90 12.57 12.65
N PHE A 24 -1.63 12.19 11.41
CA PHE A 24 -0.33 11.71 10.98
C PHE A 24 -0.09 12.02 9.50
N THR A 25 1.13 11.75 9.02
CA THR A 25 1.49 11.95 7.62
C THR A 25 2.06 10.66 7.07
N VAL A 26 1.57 10.24 5.91
CA VAL A 26 2.08 9.08 5.17
C VAL A 26 2.63 9.60 3.85
N ILE A 27 3.95 9.53 3.67
CA ILE A 27 4.61 9.87 2.40
C ILE A 27 4.20 11.29 1.91
N GLY A 28 4.18 12.25 2.83
CA GLY A 28 3.76 13.63 2.56
C GLY A 28 2.24 13.88 2.54
N VAL A 29 1.40 12.84 2.61
CA VAL A 29 -0.06 12.98 2.65
C VAL A 29 -0.54 13.13 4.09
N PRO A 30 -1.22 14.24 4.45
CA PRO A 30 -1.85 14.37 5.76
C PRO A 30 -3.04 13.41 5.89
N CYS A 31 -3.09 12.68 7.00
CA CYS A 31 -4.11 11.69 7.29
C CYS A 31 -4.67 11.90 8.71
N LEU A 32 -5.93 11.53 8.90
CA LEU A 32 -6.61 11.47 10.19
C LEU A 32 -7.13 10.04 10.40
N GLY A 33 -6.62 9.36 11.42
CA GLY A 33 -7.16 8.08 11.88
C GLY A 33 -8.31 8.33 12.84
N LEU A 34 -9.41 7.60 12.70
CA LEU A 34 -10.59 7.67 13.56
C LEU A 34 -10.85 6.31 14.20
N ASN A 35 -10.90 6.26 15.54
CA ASN A 35 -11.30 5.07 16.28
C ASN A 35 -12.84 4.98 16.34
N GLY A 36 -13.45 4.56 15.23
CA GLY A 36 -14.91 4.51 15.05
C GLY A 36 -15.55 3.12 15.18
N GLY A 37 -14.85 2.14 15.77
CA GLY A 37 -15.36 0.77 15.90
C GLY A 37 -15.33 -0.06 14.60
N PRO A 38 -15.90 -1.27 14.62
CA PRO A 38 -15.82 -2.24 13.53
C PRO A 38 -16.88 -2.06 12.42
N ALA A 39 -17.68 -0.99 12.48
CA ALA A 39 -18.84 -0.79 11.61
C ALA A 39 -18.50 -0.75 10.10
N PHE A 40 -17.34 -0.19 9.75
CA PHE A 40 -16.87 -0.06 8.37
C PHE A 40 -15.57 -0.84 8.16
N LYS A 41 -15.42 -1.43 6.98
CA LYS A 41 -14.23 -2.21 6.61
C LYS A 41 -13.56 -1.61 5.38
N HIS A 42 -12.24 -1.55 5.42
CA HIS A 42 -11.44 -1.24 4.24
C HIS A 42 -11.61 -2.30 3.16
N ASN A 43 -11.47 -1.88 1.91
CA ASN A 43 -11.34 -2.72 0.74
C ASN A 43 -10.40 -2.06 -0.27
N GLU A 44 -10.17 -2.73 -1.39
CA GLU A 44 -9.23 -2.34 -2.45
C GLU A 44 -9.66 -1.09 -3.23
N ALA A 45 -10.89 -0.57 -3.02
CA ALA A 45 -11.33 0.66 -3.67
C ALA A 45 -10.49 1.88 -3.25
N PHE A 46 -9.86 1.82 -2.07
CA PHE A 46 -8.84 2.77 -1.65
C PHE A 46 -7.52 2.04 -1.39
N SER A 47 -6.42 2.59 -1.89
CA SER A 47 -5.07 2.13 -1.56
C SER A 47 -4.06 3.27 -1.62
N PHE A 48 -2.97 3.13 -0.84
CA PHE A 48 -1.77 3.96 -1.04
C PHE A 48 -0.84 3.26 -2.02
N GLN A 49 -0.53 3.90 -3.14
CA GLN A 49 0.53 3.47 -4.03
C GLN A 49 1.84 4.15 -3.66
N VAL A 50 2.85 3.35 -3.33
CA VAL A 50 4.18 3.79 -2.93
C VAL A 50 5.15 3.46 -4.07
N ALA A 51 5.70 4.52 -4.68
CA ALA A 51 6.74 4.37 -5.68
C ALA A 51 8.07 4.02 -5.00
N THR A 52 8.71 2.95 -5.45
CA THR A 52 10.04 2.53 -4.96
C THR A 52 11.09 2.63 -6.04
N ASP A 53 12.33 2.94 -5.63
CA ASP A 53 13.43 3.21 -6.57
C ASP A 53 14.26 1.96 -6.88
N ASP A 54 14.36 1.02 -5.93
CA ASP A 54 15.12 -0.22 -6.08
C ASP A 54 14.46 -1.43 -5.39
N GLN A 55 15.08 -2.60 -5.56
CA GLN A 55 14.56 -3.84 -5.01
C GLN A 55 14.68 -3.88 -3.48
N ALA A 56 15.71 -3.25 -2.92
CA ALA A 56 15.92 -3.25 -1.47
C ALA A 56 14.82 -2.46 -0.75
N GLU A 57 14.42 -1.30 -1.30
CA GLU A 57 13.30 -0.53 -0.81
C GLU A 57 11.97 -1.26 -0.99
N THR A 58 11.74 -1.83 -2.18
CA THR A 58 10.55 -2.64 -2.49
C THR A 58 10.39 -3.76 -1.47
N ASP A 59 11.47 -4.50 -1.21
CA ASP A 59 11.50 -5.60 -0.25
C ASP A 59 11.29 -5.12 1.17
N ARG A 60 11.94 -4.03 1.58
CA ARG A 60 11.81 -3.48 2.93
C ARG A 60 10.38 -3.07 3.23
N LEU A 61 9.75 -2.31 2.32
CA LEU A 61 8.38 -1.81 2.53
C LEU A 61 7.34 -2.93 2.45
N TRP A 62 7.43 -3.81 1.44
CA TRP A 62 6.57 -4.98 1.34
C TRP A 62 6.62 -5.84 2.60
N ASN A 63 7.83 -6.20 3.03
CA ASN A 63 8.02 -7.04 4.20
C ASN A 63 7.54 -6.37 5.49
N ALA A 64 7.73 -5.06 5.63
CA ALA A 64 7.27 -4.33 6.81
C ALA A 64 5.74 -4.39 6.96
N ILE A 65 5.00 -4.28 5.86
CA ILE A 65 3.53 -4.37 5.86
C ILE A 65 3.09 -5.80 6.14
N VAL A 66 3.59 -6.75 5.34
CA VAL A 66 3.13 -8.15 5.37
C VAL A 66 3.51 -8.85 6.68
N LYS A 67 4.75 -8.69 7.16
CA LYS A 67 5.23 -9.38 8.36
C LYS A 67 4.65 -8.81 9.66
N ASN A 68 4.12 -7.59 9.65
CA ASN A 68 3.48 -6.97 10.81
C ASN A 68 1.99 -7.33 10.91
N GLY A 69 1.61 -8.58 10.60
CA GLY A 69 0.21 -9.04 10.61
C GLY A 69 -0.59 -8.66 9.36
N GLY A 70 0.08 -8.28 8.27
CA GLY A 70 -0.53 -7.99 6.98
C GLY A 70 -0.77 -9.24 6.13
N GLN A 71 -1.15 -9.01 4.88
CA GLN A 71 -1.47 -10.06 3.91
C GLN A 71 -0.93 -9.72 2.53
N GLU A 72 -0.37 -10.71 1.84
CA GLU A 72 0.06 -10.57 0.44
C GLU A 72 -1.13 -10.63 -0.51
N SER A 73 -1.09 -9.81 -1.56
CA SER A 73 -1.99 -9.89 -2.72
C SER A 73 -1.17 -9.93 -4.02
N ALA A 74 -1.81 -9.70 -5.17
CA ALA A 74 -1.21 -9.80 -6.49
C ALA A 74 -0.65 -8.45 -6.98
N CYS A 75 0.27 -8.48 -7.94
CA CYS A 75 0.73 -7.32 -8.73
C CYS A 75 1.25 -6.14 -7.88
N GLY A 76 1.97 -6.41 -6.79
CA GLY A 76 2.48 -5.38 -5.88
C GLY A 76 1.47 -4.92 -4.83
N TRP A 77 0.27 -5.50 -4.78
CA TRP A 77 -0.72 -5.22 -3.73
C TRP A 77 -0.47 -6.02 -2.47
N CYS A 78 -0.69 -5.39 -1.32
CA CYS A 78 -0.74 -6.04 -0.01
C CYS A 78 -1.72 -5.29 0.90
N LYS A 79 -2.06 -5.90 2.05
CA LYS A 79 -2.85 -5.26 3.10
C LYS A 79 -2.05 -5.23 4.39
N ASP A 80 -2.19 -4.15 5.16
CA ASP A 80 -1.63 -4.09 6.51
C ASP A 80 -2.53 -4.79 7.55
N LYS A 81 -2.10 -4.78 8.81
CA LYS A 81 -2.82 -5.43 9.91
C LYS A 81 -4.19 -4.84 10.24
N TRP A 82 -4.49 -3.65 9.73
CA TRP A 82 -5.80 -3.01 9.88
C TRP A 82 -6.68 -3.22 8.64
N GLY A 83 -6.17 -3.92 7.63
CA GLY A 83 -6.88 -4.23 6.38
C GLY A 83 -6.81 -3.13 5.33
N LEU A 84 -6.02 -2.07 5.55
CA LEU A 84 -5.82 -1.02 4.56
C LEU A 84 -4.96 -1.53 3.40
N SER A 85 -5.35 -1.20 2.16
CA SER A 85 -4.65 -1.67 0.97
C SER A 85 -3.46 -0.77 0.62
N TRP A 86 -2.36 -1.40 0.21
CA TRP A 86 -1.12 -0.76 -0.21
C TRP A 86 -0.65 -1.37 -1.54
N GLN A 87 -0.06 -0.55 -2.40
CA GLN A 87 0.62 -0.98 -3.62
C GLN A 87 2.09 -0.58 -3.52
N ILE A 88 2.99 -1.54 -3.36
CA ILE A 88 4.44 -1.27 -3.39
C ILE A 88 4.90 -1.47 -4.83
N THR A 89 5.02 -0.36 -5.56
CA THR A 89 5.17 -0.37 -7.02
C THR A 89 6.50 0.28 -7.42
N PRO A 90 7.48 -0.50 -7.90
CA PRO A 90 8.71 0.07 -8.41
C PRO A 90 8.48 1.00 -9.59
N ARG A 91 9.23 2.10 -9.67
CA ARG A 91 9.16 3.02 -10.83
C ARG A 91 9.48 2.31 -12.14
N ALA A 92 10.35 1.31 -12.11
CA ALA A 92 10.66 0.43 -13.24
C ALA A 92 9.40 -0.25 -13.80
N LEU A 93 8.51 -0.76 -12.94
CA LEU A 93 7.25 -1.38 -13.35
C LEU A 93 6.30 -0.37 -14.00
N THR A 94 6.12 0.81 -13.39
CA THR A 94 5.29 1.87 -13.96
C THR A 94 5.80 2.29 -15.34
N ALA A 95 7.12 2.47 -15.48
CA ALA A 95 7.74 2.82 -16.75
C ALA A 95 7.61 1.70 -17.80
N ALA A 96 7.72 0.43 -17.39
CA ALA A 96 7.58 -0.71 -18.29
C ALA A 96 6.15 -0.86 -18.84
N ILE A 97 5.12 -0.68 -18.00
CA ILE A 97 3.72 -0.75 -18.45
C ILE A 97 3.33 0.44 -19.34
N ALA A 98 3.92 1.62 -19.08
CA ALA A 98 3.70 2.83 -19.85
C ALA A 98 4.60 2.96 -21.09
N ASP A 99 5.37 1.92 -21.43
CA ASP A 99 6.28 1.95 -22.58
C ASP A 99 5.52 2.23 -23.89
N PRO A 100 5.99 3.16 -24.74
CA PRO A 100 5.41 3.37 -26.07
C PRO A 100 5.50 2.12 -26.97
N ASP A 101 6.49 1.24 -26.77
CA ASP A 101 6.49 -0.09 -27.37
C ASP A 101 5.47 -0.98 -26.66
N ARG A 102 4.30 -1.14 -27.32
CA ARG A 102 3.19 -1.93 -26.80
C ARG A 102 3.53 -3.42 -26.65
N VAL A 103 4.48 -3.95 -27.40
CA VAL A 103 4.91 -5.35 -27.28
C VAL A 103 5.76 -5.51 -26.03
N ALA A 104 6.72 -4.59 -25.80
CA ALA A 104 7.52 -4.56 -24.58
C ALA A 104 6.64 -4.34 -23.33
N ALA A 105 5.69 -3.40 -23.41
CA ALA A 105 4.73 -3.14 -22.32
C ALA A 105 3.86 -4.37 -22.01
N THR A 106 3.40 -5.09 -23.03
CA THR A 106 2.60 -6.33 -22.84
C THR A 106 3.42 -7.39 -22.13
N ARG A 107 4.68 -7.63 -22.52
CA ARG A 107 5.53 -8.62 -21.83
C ARG A 107 5.76 -8.27 -20.35
N ALA A 108 6.03 -7.00 -20.06
CA ALA A 108 6.19 -6.54 -18.68
C ALA A 108 4.90 -6.67 -17.86
N PHE A 109 3.75 -6.35 -18.46
CA PHE A 109 2.44 -6.51 -17.85
C PHE A 109 2.13 -7.99 -17.55
N ASP A 110 2.36 -8.88 -18.51
CA ASP A 110 2.11 -10.32 -18.35
C ASP A 110 3.01 -10.91 -17.26
N ALA A 111 4.28 -10.48 -17.18
CA ALA A 111 5.18 -10.86 -16.10
C ALA A 111 4.67 -10.38 -14.72
N MET A 112 4.23 -9.12 -14.62
CA MET A 112 3.65 -8.57 -13.39
C MET A 112 2.43 -9.36 -12.92
N MET A 113 1.55 -9.80 -13.84
CA MET A 113 0.33 -10.55 -13.50
C MET A 113 0.61 -11.88 -12.80
N GLN A 114 1.82 -12.42 -12.90
CA GLN A 114 2.24 -13.64 -12.19
C GLN A 114 2.87 -13.36 -10.81
N MET A 115 3.05 -12.09 -10.44
CA MET A 115 3.77 -11.69 -9.23
C MET A 115 2.82 -11.37 -8.08
N ARG A 116 3.30 -11.61 -6.86
CA ARG A 116 2.79 -10.97 -5.64
C ARG A 116 3.63 -9.72 -5.37
N LYS A 117 4.74 -9.87 -4.66
CA LYS A 117 5.78 -8.84 -4.59
C LYS A 117 6.45 -8.68 -5.96
N ILE A 118 6.70 -7.44 -6.38
CA ILE A 118 7.35 -7.16 -7.66
C ILE A 118 8.86 -7.46 -7.60
N ASP A 119 9.33 -8.20 -8.59
CA ASP A 119 10.75 -8.39 -8.90
C ASP A 119 11.13 -7.48 -10.07
N ILE A 120 11.91 -6.44 -9.79
CA ILE A 120 12.31 -5.43 -10.77
C ILE A 120 13.14 -6.05 -11.89
N ALA A 121 14.03 -6.99 -11.58
CA ALA A 121 14.91 -7.60 -12.57
C ALA A 121 14.11 -8.47 -13.55
N ALA A 122 13.12 -9.20 -13.06
CA ALA A 122 12.21 -9.99 -13.89
C ALA A 122 11.32 -9.11 -14.79
N ILE A 123 10.80 -8.00 -14.28
CA ILE A 123 10.05 -7.02 -15.08
C ILE A 123 10.92 -6.44 -16.20
N GLU A 124 12.13 -6.00 -15.88
CA GLU A 124 13.06 -5.44 -16.85
C GLU A 124 13.55 -6.48 -17.87
N ALA A 125 13.73 -7.74 -17.46
CA ALA A 125 14.02 -8.83 -18.38
C ALA A 125 12.87 -9.07 -19.35
N ALA A 126 11.63 -9.17 -18.85
CA ALA A 126 10.45 -9.34 -19.69
C ALA A 126 10.28 -8.17 -20.67
N ARG A 127 10.52 -6.93 -20.21
CA ARG A 127 10.47 -5.74 -21.06
C ARG A 127 11.46 -5.81 -22.22
N ARG A 128 12.69 -6.27 -21.99
CA ARG A 128 13.72 -6.40 -23.04
C ARG A 128 13.44 -7.50 -24.07
N GLY A 129 12.72 -8.55 -23.68
CA GLY A 129 12.42 -9.71 -24.53
C GLY A 129 13.42 -10.83 -24.35
#